data_AF-A0A8C5MTI4-F1
#
_entry.id   AF-A0A8C5MTI4-F1
#
_cell.length_a   1.000
_cell.length_b   1.000
_cell.length_c   1.000
_cell.angle_alpha   90.00
_cell.angle_beta   90.00
_cell.angle_gamma   90.00
#
_symmetry.space_group_name_H-M   'P 1'
#
loop_
_entity.id
_entity.type
_entity.pdbx_description
1 polymer ?
#
loop_
_entity_poly.entity_id
_entity_poly.type
_entity_poly.pdbx_seq_one_letter_code
_entity_poly.pdbx_strand_id
1 'polypeptide(L)' 'MRGPGLSLTPGLQDGVWPPQTWFEGFNWEGLRKGTLTPPIIPSVSSPTDTSNFDSFPEDNEDPPPDDNSGWDIDF' A
#
# COMPACT_ATOMS: atom_id res chain seq x y z
N MET A 1 14.42 33.04 35.73
CA MET A 1 13.87 33.54 34.45
C MET A 1 13.69 32.34 33.53
N ARG A 2 12.45 31.87 33.28
CA ARG A 2 12.18 30.84 32.26
C ARG A 2 11.83 31.56 30.96
N GLY A 3 12.60 31.33 29.89
CA GLY A 3 12.29 31.87 28.56
C GLY A 3 11.14 31.10 27.90
N PRO A 4 10.30 31.76 27.09
CA PRO A 4 9.34 31.08 26.22
C PRO A 4 10.08 30.61 24.96
N GLY A 5 9.89 29.36 24.55
CA GLY A 5 10.64 28.79 23.42
C GLY A 5 9.93 27.59 22.80
N LEU A 6 8.80 27.87 22.16
CA LEU A 6 8.27 27.20 20.96
C LEU A 6 8.33 25.66 20.92
N SER A 7 7.19 25.02 21.17
CA SER A 7 6.96 23.63 20.73
C SER A 7 6.98 23.59 19.20
N LEU A 8 8.06 23.06 18.62
CA LEU A 8 8.24 22.89 17.19
C LEU A 8 7.54 21.62 16.70
N THR A 9 6.21 21.61 16.68
CA THR A 9 5.42 20.81 15.72
C THR A 9 4.04 21.44 15.63
N PRO A 10 3.76 22.28 14.61
CA PRO A 10 2.40 22.67 14.29
C PRO A 10 1.62 21.38 13.95
N GLY A 11 0.70 20.96 14.82
CA GLY A 11 -0.26 19.89 14.50
C GLY A 11 -0.26 18.64 15.39
N LEU A 12 0.64 18.53 16.38
CA LEU A 12 0.59 17.42 17.35
C LEU A 12 -0.22 17.84 18.60
N GLN A 13 -1.52 17.54 18.62
CA GLN A 13 -2.33 17.65 19.85
C GLN A 13 -2.27 16.29 20.56
N ASP A 14 -1.78 16.24 21.80
CA ASP A 14 -1.74 15.02 22.62
C ASP A 14 -1.02 13.80 22.00
N GLY A 15 -0.06 14.03 21.10
CA GLY A 15 0.67 12.95 20.43
C GLY A 15 -0.09 12.29 19.27
N VAL A 16 -1.25 12.83 18.90
CA VAL A 16 -2.12 12.27 17.86
C VAL A 16 -2.37 13.33 16.79
N TRP A 17 -2.20 12.95 15.53
CA TRP A 17 -2.63 13.80 14.42
C TRP A 17 -4.16 13.84 14.37
N PRO A 18 -4.79 15.02 14.20
CA PRO A 18 -6.22 15.07 13.94
C PRO A 18 -6.55 14.18 12.72
N PRO A 19 -7.63 13.39 12.74
CA PRO A 19 -7.91 12.40 11.69
C PRO A 19 -7.91 12.94 10.26
N GLN A 20 -8.18 14.24 10.09
CA GLN A 20 -8.25 14.93 8.81
C GLN A 20 -6.90 15.49 8.32
N THR A 21 -5.87 15.59 9.16
CA THR A 21 -4.58 16.21 8.78
C THR A 21 -3.66 15.26 8.03
N TRP A 22 -3.81 13.94 8.17
CA TRP A 22 -2.93 12.99 7.49
C TRP A 22 -3.02 13.16 5.97
N PHE A 23 -4.23 13.35 5.43
CA PHE A 23 -4.44 13.50 3.99
C PHE A 23 -4.67 14.96 3.57
N GLU A 24 -4.37 15.92 4.44
CA GLU A 24 -4.45 17.33 4.07
C GLU A 24 -3.51 17.61 2.89
N GLY A 25 -4.06 18.16 1.80
CA GLY A 25 -3.31 18.39 0.55
C GLY A 25 -3.10 17.16 -0.34
N PHE A 26 -3.58 15.97 0.05
CA PHE A 26 -3.49 14.79 -0.80
C PHE A 26 -4.42 14.90 -2.02
N ASN A 27 -3.87 14.72 -3.22
CA ASN A 27 -4.61 14.84 -4.48
C ASN A 27 -5.38 13.54 -4.82
N TRP A 28 -6.56 13.36 -4.22
CA TRP A 28 -7.45 12.22 -4.48
C TRP A 28 -7.90 12.10 -5.93
N GLU A 29 -8.14 13.24 -6.60
CA GLU A 29 -8.48 13.29 -8.02
C GLU A 29 -7.35 12.71 -8.89
N GLY A 30 -6.10 13.08 -8.59
CA GLY A 30 -4.92 12.60 -9.29
C GLY A 30 -4.64 11.11 -9.07
N LEU A 31 -4.91 10.60 -7.86
CA LEU A 31 -4.84 9.16 -7.59
C LEU A 31 -5.84 8.40 -8.47
N ARG A 32 -7.12 8.82 -8.49
CA ARG A 32 -8.17 8.17 -9.30
C ARG A 32 -7.89 8.20 -10.80
N LYS A 33 -7.29 9.30 -11.28
CA LYS A 33 -6.92 9.47 -12.70
C LYS A 33 -5.59 8.81 -13.07
N GLY A 34 -4.84 8.28 -12.10
CA GLY A 34 -3.50 7.73 -12.32
C GLY A 34 -2.45 8.79 -12.71
N THR A 35 -2.69 10.07 -12.40
CA THR A 35 -1.76 11.18 -12.71
C THR A 35 -0.85 11.55 -11.55
N LEU A 36 -1.11 11.00 -10.35
CA LEU A 36 -0.24 11.18 -9.19
C LEU A 36 0.97 10.24 -9.32
N THR A 37 2.18 10.80 -9.36
CA THR A 37 3.41 9.99 -9.37
C THR A 37 3.50 9.20 -8.06
N PRO A 38 3.61 7.85 -8.10
CA PRO A 38 3.76 7.08 -6.89
C PRO A 38 5.14 7.34 -6.25
N PRO A 39 5.26 7.25 -4.91
CA PRO A 39 6.52 7.52 -4.23
C PRO A 39 7.61 6.48 -4.53
N ILE A 40 7.23 5.27 -4.94
CA ILE A 40 8.12 4.20 -5.35
C ILE A 40 7.64 3.70 -6.71
N ILE A 41 8.53 3.73 -7.70
CA ILE A 41 8.29 3.21 -9.05
C ILE A 41 9.15 1.94 -9.20
N PRO A 42 8.57 0.73 -9.13
CA PRO A 42 9.33 -0.49 -9.36
C PRO A 42 9.80 -0.57 -10.81
N SER A 43 10.99 -1.12 -11.03
CA SER A 43 11.48 -1.37 -12.39
C SER A 43 10.84 -2.66 -12.91
N VAL A 44 10.17 -2.58 -14.06
CA VAL A 44 9.56 -3.73 -14.74
C VAL A 44 10.01 -3.70 -16.20
N SER A 45 10.82 -4.67 -16.58
CA SER A 45 11.48 -4.74 -17.90
C SER A 45 10.61 -5.38 -18.99
N SER A 46 9.67 -6.27 -18.62
CA SER A 46 8.78 -6.98 -19.54
C SER A 46 7.54 -7.51 -18.83
N PRO A 47 6.50 -7.96 -19.57
CA PRO A 47 5.33 -8.61 -18.97
C PRO A 47 5.62 -9.92 -18.21
N THR A 48 6.79 -10.51 -18.40
CA THR A 48 7.24 -11.75 -17.73
C THR A 48 8.32 -11.49 -16.67
N ASP A 49 8.57 -10.23 -16.31
CA ASP A 49 9.56 -9.86 -15.30
C ASP A 49 9.05 -10.15 -13.88
N THR A 50 9.67 -11.12 -13.21
CA THR A 50 9.36 -11.52 -11.84
C THR A 50 10.35 -10.96 -10.81
N SER A 51 11.24 -10.03 -11.18
CA SER A 51 12.33 -9.55 -10.32
C SER A 51 11.90 -8.77 -9.06
N ASN A 52 10.66 -8.28 -9.01
CA ASN A 52 10.09 -7.62 -7.83
C ASN A 52 9.39 -8.63 -6.88
N PHE A 53 9.47 -9.93 -7.16
CA PHE A 53 8.95 -11.01 -6.33
C PHE A 53 10.09 -11.89 -5.81
N ASP A 54 9.85 -12.57 -4.69
CA ASP A 54 10.77 -13.61 -4.22
C ASP A 54 10.73 -14.83 -5.15
N SER A 55 11.84 -15.56 -5.20
CA SER A 55 11.91 -16.83 -5.93
C SER A 55 11.43 -17.97 -5.05
N PHE A 56 10.45 -18.73 -5.55
CA PHE A 56 9.93 -19.94 -4.93
C PHE A 56 10.25 -21.15 -5.81
N PRO A 57 10.44 -22.35 -5.23
CA PRO A 57 10.59 -23.57 -6.01
C PRO A 57 9.33 -23.86 -6.83
N GLU A 58 9.48 -24.65 -7.90
CA GLU A 58 8.33 -25.14 -8.66
C GLU A 58 7.43 -26.00 -7.77
N ASP A 59 6.12 -25.84 -7.94
CA ASP A 59 5.14 -26.69 -7.28
C ASP A 59 5.20 -28.10 -7.88
N ASN A 60 5.49 -29.07 -7.04
CA ASN A 60 5.63 -30.49 -7.38
C ASN A 60 4.71 -31.36 -6.52
N GLU A 61 3.70 -30.76 -5.87
CA GLU A 61 2.72 -31.48 -5.07
C GLU A 61 1.69 -32.20 -5.95
N ASP A 62 1.12 -33.29 -5.42
CA ASP A 62 0.00 -33.98 -6.06
C ASP A 62 -1.23 -33.05 -6.11
N PRO A 63 -2.10 -33.15 -7.14
CA PRO A 63 -3.28 -32.32 -7.25
C PRO A 63 -4.20 -32.50 -6.02
N PRO A 64 -4.87 -31.43 -5.56
CA PRO A 64 -5.81 -31.54 -4.45
C PRO A 64 -6.98 -32.47 -4.82
N PRO A 65 -7.65 -33.08 -3.83
CA PRO A 65 -8.89 -33.83 -4.07
C PRO A 65 -9.99 -32.95 -4.68
N ASP A 66 -10.91 -33.57 -5.42
CA ASP A 66 -12.09 -32.88 -5.95
C ASP A 66 -12.93 -32.25 -4.82
N ASP A 67 -13.18 -30.95 -4.94
CA ASP A 67 -14.10 -30.22 -4.07
C ASP A 67 -15.43 -30.02 -4.79
N ASN A 68 -16.42 -30.82 -4.40
CA ASN A 68 -17.78 -30.76 -4.95
C ASN A 68 -18.75 -30.05 -3.99
N SER A 69 -18.26 -29.19 -3.10
CA SER A 69 -19.10 -28.48 -2.13
C SER A 69 -19.90 -27.34 -2.76
N GLY A 70 -19.49 -26.84 -3.94
CA GLY A 70 -20.21 -25.84 -4.72
C GLY A 70 -20.02 -24.39 -4.26
N TRP A 71 -18.96 -24.08 -3.51
CA TRP A 71 -18.60 -22.69 -3.16
C TRP A 71 -18.19 -21.86 -4.39
N ASP A 72 -17.80 -22.56 -5.46
CA ASP A 72 -17.25 -22.06 -6.71
C ASP A 72 -18.25 -22.16 -7.88
N ILE A 73 -19.56 -22.26 -7.59
CA ILE A 73 -20.58 -22.45 -8.64
C ILE A 73 -20.61 -21.32 -9.69
N ASP A 74 -20.12 -20.13 -9.34
CA ASP A 74 -20.05 -18.93 -10.18
C ASP A 74 -18.61 -18.40 -10.39
N PHE A 75 -17.57 -19.20 -10.11
CA PHE A 75 -16.16 -18.81 -10.33
C PHE A 75 -15.77 -18.75 -11.81
#